data_AF-I5AS32-F1
#
_entry.id   AF-I5AS32-F1
#
_cell.length_a   1.000
_cell.length_b   1.000
_cell.length_c   1.000
_cell.angle_alpha   90.00
_cell.angle_beta   90.00
_cell.angle_gamma   90.00
#
_symmetry.space_group_name_H-M   'P 1'
#
loop_
_entity.id
_entity.type
_entity.pdbx_description
1 polymer ?
#
loop_
_entity_poly.entity_id
_entity_poly.type
_entity_poly.pdbx_seq_one_letter_code
_entity_poly.pdbx_strand_id
1 'polypeptide(L)'
;MSDNIIQVNQEVIHTELKDLVRNSVEEALNAMLDAEADRLVNADRYAREEGRKGYRSGHYDRSFTTASGEVNLRMPKLKGLTFETSIIER
;
A
#
# COMPACT_ATOMS: atom_id res chain seq x y z
N MET A 1 19.22 -10.49 -44.57
CA MET A 1 17.99 -10.01 -43.92
C MET A 1 18.29 -9.98 -42.43
N SER A 2 18.64 -8.82 -41.91
CA SER A 2 19.01 -8.63 -40.50
C SER A 2 17.74 -8.34 -39.72
N ASP A 3 17.18 -9.36 -39.07
CA ASP A 3 16.02 -9.23 -38.20
C ASP A 3 16.39 -8.33 -37.01
N ASN A 4 15.54 -7.34 -36.74
CA ASN A 4 15.72 -6.31 -35.73
C ASN A 4 16.12 -6.91 -34.37
N ILE A 5 17.41 -6.78 -34.03
CA ILE A 5 17.92 -7.02 -32.70
C ILE A 5 17.47 -5.81 -31.87
N ILE A 6 16.40 -6.00 -31.09
CA ILE A 6 15.98 -5.04 -30.07
C ILE A 6 17.19 -4.82 -29.17
N GLN A 7 17.84 -3.66 -29.28
CA GLN A 7 18.88 -3.23 -28.35
C GLN A 7 18.20 -2.91 -27.02
N VAL A 8 18.08 -3.93 -26.19
CA VAL A 8 17.62 -3.79 -24.81
C VAL A 8 18.71 -3.05 -24.04
N ASN A 9 18.44 -1.79 -23.69
CA ASN A 9 19.29 -1.06 -22.76
C ASN A 9 19.01 -1.58 -21.34
N GLN A 10 19.91 -2.44 -20.86
CA GLN A 10 19.76 -3.17 -19.62
C GLN A 10 19.65 -2.23 -18.39
N GLU A 11 20.31 -1.07 -18.42
CA GLU A 11 20.23 -0.07 -17.33
C GLU A 11 18.85 0.56 -17.21
N VAL A 12 18.20 0.85 -18.35
CA VAL A 12 16.85 1.43 -18.40
C VAL A 12 15.83 0.42 -17.88
N ILE A 13 15.92 -0.83 -18.32
CA ILE A 13 15.00 -1.89 -17.86
C ILE A 13 15.13 -2.13 -16.36
N HIS A 14 16.34 -2.20 -15.81
CA HIS A 14 16.52 -2.41 -14.37
C HIS A 14 15.91 -1.27 -13.55
N THR A 15 15.99 -0.04 -14.03
CA THR A 15 15.43 1.14 -13.35
C THR A 15 13.91 1.13 -13.42
N GLU A 16 13.34 0.98 -14.61
CA GLU A 16 11.88 0.95 -14.81
C GLU A 16 11.21 -0.22 -14.07
N LEU A 17 11.82 -1.41 -14.10
CA LEU A 17 11.31 -2.56 -13.35
C LEU A 17 11.35 -2.32 -11.85
N LYS A 18 12.42 -1.70 -11.33
CA LYS A 18 12.52 -1.39 -9.90
C LYS A 18 11.42 -0.41 -9.47
N ASP A 19 11.15 0.60 -10.29
CA ASP A 19 10.07 1.56 -10.03
C ASP A 19 8.68 0.91 -10.09
N LEU A 20 8.43 0.04 -11.08
CA LEU A 20 7.19 -0.71 -11.18
C LEU A 20 6.96 -1.60 -9.96
N VAL A 21 7.99 -2.33 -9.53
CA VAL A 21 7.90 -3.19 -8.34
C VAL A 21 7.66 -2.34 -7.09
N ARG A 22 8.38 -1.23 -6.93
CA ARG A 22 8.20 -0.31 -5.80
C ARG A 22 6.76 0.22 -5.73
N ASN A 23 6.23 0.71 -6.85
CA ASN A 23 4.87 1.23 -6.91
C ASN A 23 3.83 0.15 -6.62
N SER A 24 4.01 -1.05 -7.16
CA SER A 24 3.11 -2.18 -6.91
C SER A 24 3.13 -2.61 -5.44
N VAL A 25 4.31 -2.62 -4.81
CA VAL A 25 4.45 -2.91 -3.38
C VAL A 25 3.78 -1.83 -2.53
N GLU A 26 3.96 -0.55 -2.87
CA GLU A 26 3.30 0.56 -2.18
C GLU A 26 1.77 0.45 -2.26
N GLU A 27 1.23 0.19 -3.45
CA GLU A 27 -0.21 0.03 -3.67
C GLU A 27 -0.76 -1.18 -2.90
N ALA A 28 -0.08 -2.32 -2.97
CA ALA A 28 -0.49 -3.54 -2.28
C ALA A 28 -0.49 -3.37 -0.76
N LEU A 29 0.56 -2.77 -0.18
CA LEU A 29 0.63 -2.52 1.26
C LEU A 29 -0.47 -1.56 1.71
N ASN A 30 -0.70 -0.48 0.97
CA ASN A 30 -1.76 0.47 1.27
C ASN A 30 -3.16 -0.16 1.19
N ALA A 31 -3.41 -1.01 0.20
CA ALA A 31 -4.67 -1.73 0.08
C ALA A 31 -4.88 -2.71 1.25
N MET A 32 -3.83 -3.41 1.67
CA MET A 32 -3.91 -4.32 2.82
C MET A 32 -4.15 -3.58 4.14
N LEU A 33 -3.52 -2.43 4.35
CA LEU A 33 -3.76 -1.58 5.52
C LEU A 33 -5.21 -1.08 5.57
N ASP A 34 -5.75 -0.64 4.43
CA ASP A 34 -7.15 -0.24 4.35
C ASP A 34 -8.08 -1.43 4.62
N ALA A 35 -7.82 -2.61 4.07
CA ALA A 35 -8.63 -3.79 4.35
C ALA A 35 -8.59 -4.22 5.83
N GLU A 36 -7.44 -4.11 6.50
CA GLU A 36 -7.30 -4.39 7.93
C GLU A 36 -8.14 -3.42 8.77
N ALA A 37 -8.14 -2.14 8.41
CA ALA A 37 -8.96 -1.13 9.08
C ALA A 37 -10.46 -1.35 8.90
N ASP A 38 -10.93 -1.81 7.73
CA ASP A 38 -12.35 -2.15 7.52
C ASP A 38 -12.77 -3.34 8.37
N ARG A 39 -11.92 -4.38 8.46
CA ARG A 39 -12.15 -5.52 9.35
C ARG A 39 -12.18 -5.11 10.82
N LEU A 40 -11.28 -4.23 11.24
CA LEU A 40 -11.21 -3.75 12.63
C LEU A 40 -12.46 -2.94 13.01
N VAL A 41 -12.92 -2.08 12.09
CA VAL A 41 -14.15 -1.28 12.25
C VAL A 41 -15.42 -2.13 12.09
N ASN A 42 -15.31 -3.32 11.49
CA ASN A 42 -16.41 -4.21 11.15
C ASN A 42 -17.44 -3.52 10.23
N ALA A 43 -16.95 -2.71 9.29
CA ALA A 43 -17.77 -2.07 8.27
C ALA A 43 -16.88 -1.54 7.15
N ASP A 44 -17.37 -1.61 5.91
CA ASP A 44 -16.73 -0.96 4.78
C ASP A 44 -16.86 0.57 4.83
N ARG A 45 -16.09 1.24 3.99
CA ARG A 45 -16.16 2.70 3.83
C ARG A 45 -17.57 3.14 3.46
N TYR A 46 -18.14 4.03 4.27
CA TYR A 46 -19.51 4.56 4.16
C TYR A 46 -20.65 3.55 4.36
N ALA A 47 -20.37 2.28 4.64
CA ALA A 47 -21.41 1.31 4.98
C ALA A 47 -22.16 1.71 6.26
N ARG A 48 -23.42 1.30 6.38
CA ARG A 48 -24.26 1.55 7.56
C ARG A 48 -24.58 0.22 8.22
N GLU A 49 -23.56 -0.33 8.88
CA GLU A 49 -23.66 -1.58 9.63
C GLU A 49 -23.97 -1.30 11.10
N GLU A 50 -24.94 -2.03 11.66
CA GLU A 50 -25.25 -1.94 13.10
C GLU A 50 -24.07 -2.40 13.97
N GLY A 51 -23.22 -3.29 13.45
CA GLY A 51 -22.03 -3.83 14.13
C GLY A 51 -20.77 -2.96 14.05
N ARG A 52 -20.86 -1.70 13.60
CA ARG A 52 -19.70 -0.82 13.43
C ARG A 52 -19.05 -0.45 14.78
N LYS A 53 -17.74 -0.66 14.89
CA LYS A 53 -16.97 -0.42 16.12
C LYS A 53 -16.21 0.92 16.15
N GLY A 54 -16.04 1.57 15.02
CA GLY A 54 -15.28 2.83 14.91
C GLY A 54 -15.54 3.57 13.60
N TYR A 55 -14.86 4.69 13.39
CA TYR A 55 -14.99 5.47 12.15
C TYR A 55 -13.63 5.79 11.54
N ARG A 56 -13.56 5.82 10.20
CA ARG A 56 -12.39 6.33 9.49
C ARG A 56 -12.23 7.83 9.75
N SER A 57 -11.01 8.26 10.02
CA SER A 57 -10.63 9.65 10.30
C SER A 57 -9.47 10.12 9.40
N GLY A 58 -9.48 9.67 8.15
CA GLY A 58 -8.42 9.92 7.17
C GLY A 58 -7.19 9.05 7.40
N HIS A 59 -6.04 9.57 6.98
CA HIS A 59 -4.75 8.86 7.02
C HIS A 59 -3.64 9.78 7.53
N TYR A 60 -2.50 9.22 7.91
CA TYR A 60 -1.22 9.92 7.91
C TYR A 60 -0.21 9.16 7.05
N ASP A 61 0.75 9.88 6.50
CA ASP A 61 1.81 9.30 5.69
C ASP A 61 2.97 8.86 6.60
N ARG A 62 3.53 7.68 6.31
CA ARG A 62 4.70 7.11 6.98
C ARG A 62 5.60 6.50 5.91
N SER A 63 6.88 6.90 5.89
CA SER A 63 7.84 6.22 5.03
C SER A 63 8.20 4.85 5.57
N PHE A 64 8.36 3.89 4.66
CA PHE A 64 8.76 2.52 4.98
C PHE A 64 9.81 2.04 3.98
N THR A 65 10.92 1.51 4.49
CA THR A 65 12.01 1.02 3.64
C THR A 65 11.75 -0.44 3.26
N THR A 66 11.58 -0.70 1.97
CA THR A 66 11.50 -2.05 1.41
C THR A 66 12.77 -2.39 0.64
N ALA A 67 12.95 -3.67 0.28
CA ALA A 67 14.05 -4.10 -0.58
C ALA A 67 14.08 -3.37 -1.94
N SER A 68 12.91 -2.95 -2.44
CA SER A 68 12.75 -2.27 -3.71
C SER A 68 12.93 -0.75 -3.62
N GLY A 69 13.03 -0.20 -2.40
CA GLY A 69 13.17 1.23 -2.12
C GLY A 69 12.25 1.72 -1.00
N GLU A 70 12.31 3.02 -0.74
CA GLU A 70 11.38 3.69 0.18
C GLU A 70 10.00 3.83 -0.48
N VAL A 71 8.95 3.42 0.26
CA VAL A 71 7.55 3.55 -0.13
C VAL A 71 6.80 4.42 0.86
N ASN A 72 5.74 5.10 0.41
CA ASN A 72 4.88 5.89 1.26
C ASN A 72 3.63 5.09 1.69
N LEU A 73 3.53 4.82 2.99
CA LEU A 73 2.38 4.13 3.56
C LEU A 73 1.38 5.13 4.11
N ARG A 74 0.14 5.02 3.62
CA ARG A 74 -1.02 5.76 4.11
C ARG A 74 -1.63 4.99 5.26
N MET A 75 -1.19 5.31 6.47
CA MET A 75 -1.66 4.67 7.70
C MET A 75 -3.08 5.13 8.05
N PRO A 76 -4.06 4.22 8.11
CA PRO A 76 -5.43 4.56 8.51
C PRO A 76 -5.52 5.16 9.91
N LYS A 77 -6.24 6.27 10.03
CA LYS A 77 -6.64 6.82 11.33
C LYS A 77 -8.06 6.37 11.64
N LEU A 78 -8.26 5.84 12.83
CA LEU A 78 -9.57 5.44 13.33
C LEU A 78 -9.99 6.32 14.51
N LYS A 79 -11.28 6.62 14.59
CA LYS A 79 -11.92 7.30 15.72
C LYS A 79 -12.63 6.25 16.57
N GLY A 80 -12.32 6.22 17.86
CA GLY A 80 -12.87 5.27 18.84
C GLY A 80 -12.11 3.96 18.96
N LEU A 81 -11.12 3.71 18.09
CA LEU A 81 -10.26 2.53 18.11
C LEU A 81 -8.82 2.95 17.81
N THR A 82 -7.86 2.25 18.40
CA THR A 82 -6.45 2.33 17.99
C THR A 82 -6.24 1.45 16.77
N PHE A 83 -5.62 1.98 15.72
CA PHE A 83 -5.21 1.17 14.58
C PHE A 83 -3.82 0.58 14.84
N GLU A 84 -3.77 -0.73 14.95
CA GLU A 84 -2.55 -1.53 15.01
C GLU A 84 -2.58 -2.48 13.81
N THR A 85 -1.45 -2.59 13.10
CA THR A 85 -1.34 -3.42 11.91
C THR A 85 -0.38 -4.56 12.13
N SER A 86 -0.75 -5.74 11.63
CA SER A 86 0.14 -6.91 11.62
C SER A 86 0.97 -7.01 10.34
N ILE A 87 0.74 -6.11 9.37
CA ILE A 87 1.36 -6.16 8.04
C ILE A 87 2.78 -5.58 8.06
N ILE A 88 2.99 -4.55 8.88
CA ILE A 88 4.28 -3.86 9.00
C ILE A 88 4.65 -3.69 10.47
N GLU A 89 5.93 -3.83 10.77
CA GLU A 89 6.44 -3.55 12.10
C GLU A 89 6.52 -2.03 12.37
N ARG A 90 6.55 -1.68 13.65
CA ARG A 90 6.52 -0.30 14.13
C ARG A 90 7.90 0.35 14.15
#